data_AF-A0A1H5SP52-F1
#
_entry.id   AF-A0A1H5SP52-F1
#
_cell.length_a   1.000
_cell.length_b   1.000
_cell.length_c   1.000
_cell.angle_alpha   90.00
_cell.angle_beta   90.00
_cell.angle_gamma   90.00
#
_symmetry.space_group_name_H-M   'P 1'
#
loop_
_entity.id
_entity.type
_entity.pdbx_description
1 polymer ?
#
loop_
_entity_poly.entity_id
_entity_poly.type
_entity_poly.pdbx_seq_one_letter_code
_entity_poly.pdbx_strand_id
1 'polypeptide(L)'
;MNTKHQTKIKVNEIDQIPTPKRSRKPIQLADASKSFETNLTKSEELITDKKVIDQVGLLTRNLHDSLRELGYDTRLQEIAAEVPEAQDKLTYVATKTEQAAERALNATEIAMPIQEKLANNAIYLSEKWKQAFETQQVNPDTEIFKTLLIETLQYLDKVPEQTNATNTQLLEIMMAQDFQDLTGQVIKKITHMVQSLEKDLIDLLLANAPVKKNHADDEGLMNGPVTNPEKRNDVVCNQDQVDDFLASLGF
;
A
#
# COMPACT_ATOMS: atom_id res chain seq x y z
N MET A 1 1.12 13.99 61.31
CA MET A 1 0.99 12.57 60.91
C MET A 1 1.61 12.48 59.51
N ASN A 2 2.91 12.24 59.27
CA ASN A 2 3.77 11.07 59.53
C ASN A 2 3.03 9.74 59.27
N THR A 3 3.47 8.84 58.39
CA THR A 3 4.77 8.13 58.46
C THR A 3 5.23 7.51 57.13
N LYS A 4 6.56 7.57 56.93
CA LYS A 4 7.37 6.74 56.03
C LYS A 4 7.30 5.24 56.41
N HIS A 5 7.50 4.35 55.44
CA HIS A 5 7.88 2.94 55.68
C HIS A 5 9.28 2.68 55.14
N GLN A 6 10.22 2.46 56.07
CA GLN A 6 11.44 1.67 55.89
C GLN A 6 11.32 0.50 56.84
N THR A 7 11.60 -0.73 56.39
CA THR A 7 12.06 -1.79 57.29
C THR A 7 13.05 -2.71 56.59
N LYS A 8 14.24 -2.78 57.19
CA LYS A 8 15.33 -3.78 57.03
C LYS A 8 14.76 -5.21 57.24
N ILE A 9 15.44 -6.32 56.92
CA ILE A 9 16.34 -7.02 57.86
C ILE A 9 16.72 -8.42 57.30
N LYS A 10 18.01 -8.74 57.45
CA LYS A 10 18.75 -10.02 57.72
C LYS A 10 18.77 -11.24 56.78
N VAL A 11 20.04 -11.58 56.54
CA VAL A 11 20.70 -12.88 56.34
C VAL A 11 20.75 -13.71 57.65
N ASN A 12 20.49 -15.03 57.58
CA ASN A 12 21.35 -16.16 58.08
C ASN A 12 20.58 -17.51 58.17
N GLU A 13 21.02 -18.49 57.38
CA GLU A 13 21.59 -19.82 57.75
C GLU A 13 20.87 -20.91 58.61
N ILE A 14 21.09 -22.18 58.18
CA ILE A 14 20.99 -23.52 58.86
C ILE A 14 19.58 -24.19 58.80
N ASP A 15 19.32 -25.44 58.39
CA ASP A 15 20.06 -26.73 58.48
C ASP A 15 19.46 -27.87 57.60
N GLN A 16 20.25 -28.96 57.48
CA GLN A 16 19.88 -30.39 57.39
C GLN A 16 19.78 -31.20 56.07
N ILE A 17 20.45 -32.36 56.17
CA ILE A 17 20.85 -33.42 55.22
C ILE A 17 19.81 -34.57 55.27
N PRO A 18 19.69 -35.44 54.24
CA PRO A 18 20.31 -36.77 54.37
C PRO A 18 20.90 -37.35 53.07
N THR A 19 22.07 -37.98 53.20
CA THR A 19 22.66 -38.93 52.22
C THR A 19 21.86 -40.25 52.18
N PRO A 20 21.96 -41.11 51.14
CA PRO A 20 23.03 -42.12 51.18
C PRO A 20 23.56 -42.68 49.83
N LYS A 21 24.78 -43.21 49.96
CA LYS A 21 25.35 -44.42 49.35
C LYS A 21 26.09 -44.36 48.00
N ARG A 22 27.23 -45.03 48.07
CA ARG A 22 28.40 -45.09 47.20
C ARG A 22 28.40 -46.45 46.49
N SER A 23 28.66 -46.49 45.19
CA SER A 23 29.08 -47.73 44.51
C SER A 23 30.13 -47.42 43.44
N ARG A 24 31.29 -48.05 43.61
CA ARG A 24 32.52 -47.98 42.81
C ARG A 24 32.33 -48.47 41.37
N LYS A 25 33.11 -47.94 40.42
CA LYS A 25 33.88 -48.71 39.39
C LYS A 25 34.82 -47.77 38.57
N PRO A 26 35.81 -48.31 37.83
CA PRO A 26 37.20 -47.86 37.86
C PRO A 26 37.60 -46.89 36.73
N ILE A 27 38.78 -46.31 36.88
CA ILE A 27 39.52 -45.52 35.90
C ILE A 27 39.70 -46.33 34.59
N GLN A 28 39.30 -45.76 33.45
CA GLN A 28 39.76 -46.17 32.12
C GLN A 28 40.45 -44.99 31.44
N LEU A 29 41.76 -45.17 31.23
CA LEU A 29 42.60 -44.46 30.29
C LEU A 29 42.29 -45.01 28.88
N ALA A 30 41.67 -44.18 28.02
CA ALA A 30 41.57 -44.37 26.57
C ALA A 30 41.03 -43.04 25.97
N ASP A 31 41.90 -42.03 25.84
CA ASP A 31 42.53 -41.59 24.58
C ASP A 31 41.53 -41.11 23.52
N ALA A 32 41.11 -39.84 23.56
CA ALA A 32 41.78 -38.67 22.96
C ALA A 32 41.73 -38.56 21.42
N SER A 33 41.47 -39.64 20.68
CA SER A 33 41.53 -39.61 19.20
C SER A 33 40.25 -39.06 18.54
N LYS A 34 39.05 -39.36 19.07
CA LYS A 34 37.79 -38.85 18.49
C LYS A 34 37.57 -37.35 18.68
N SER A 35 38.12 -36.77 19.74
CA SER A 35 38.07 -35.33 20.04
C SER A 35 39.08 -34.53 19.21
N PHE A 36 40.10 -35.15 18.64
CA PHE A 36 41.07 -34.50 17.76
C PHE A 36 40.54 -34.39 16.32
N GLU A 37 39.87 -35.43 15.80
CA GLU A 37 39.29 -35.41 14.45
C GLU A 37 38.09 -34.46 14.33
N THR A 38 37.24 -34.35 15.35
CA THR A 38 36.12 -33.38 15.37
C THR A 38 36.58 -31.93 15.62
N ASN A 39 37.71 -31.72 16.30
CA ASN A 39 38.31 -30.39 16.41
C ASN A 39 39.06 -29.99 15.12
N LEU A 40 39.72 -30.93 14.44
CA LEU A 40 40.37 -30.67 13.15
C LEU A 40 39.35 -30.27 12.08
N THR A 41 38.29 -31.06 11.88
CA THR A 41 37.23 -30.74 10.90
C THR A 41 36.49 -29.45 11.24
N LYS A 42 36.19 -29.19 12.51
CA LYS A 42 35.57 -27.92 12.93
C LYS A 42 36.52 -26.73 12.76
N SER A 43 37.81 -26.91 13.01
CA SER A 43 38.82 -25.88 12.78
C SER A 43 39.08 -25.62 11.29
N GLU A 44 39.07 -26.66 10.46
CA GLU A 44 39.17 -26.54 8.99
C GLU A 44 37.93 -25.88 8.39
N GLU A 45 36.71 -26.23 8.83
CA GLU A 45 35.48 -25.51 8.46
C GLU A 45 35.53 -24.04 8.88
N LEU A 46 35.96 -23.73 10.12
CA LEU A 46 36.15 -22.35 10.60
C LEU A 46 37.23 -21.58 9.83
N ILE A 47 38.28 -22.26 9.35
CA ILE A 47 39.35 -21.67 8.52
C ILE A 47 38.85 -21.44 7.09
N THR A 48 38.00 -22.33 6.57
CA THR A 48 37.42 -22.22 5.23
C THR A 48 36.38 -21.10 5.19
N ASP A 49 35.53 -21.00 6.22
CA ASP A 49 34.62 -19.86 6.41
C ASP A 49 35.39 -18.55 6.56
N LYS A 50 36.50 -18.52 7.33
CA LYS A 50 37.35 -17.33 7.41
C LYS A 50 37.95 -16.93 6.06
N LYS A 51 38.49 -17.89 5.30
CA LYS A 51 39.03 -17.60 3.96
C LYS A 51 37.96 -17.10 3.00
N VAL A 52 36.74 -17.64 3.06
CA VAL A 52 35.61 -17.17 2.24
C VAL A 52 35.18 -15.76 2.67
N ILE A 53 35.07 -15.49 3.98
CA ILE A 53 34.76 -14.16 4.52
C ILE A 53 35.86 -13.14 4.14
N ASP A 54 37.13 -13.52 4.22
CA ASP A 54 38.27 -12.67 3.84
C ASP A 54 38.26 -12.37 2.34
N GLN A 55 37.95 -13.37 1.51
CA GLN A 55 37.82 -13.21 0.05
C GLN A 55 36.66 -12.29 -0.30
N VAL A 56 35.49 -12.46 0.34
CA VAL A 56 34.33 -11.57 0.19
C VAL A 56 34.70 -10.15 0.62
N GLY A 57 35.38 -10.00 1.76
CA GLY A 57 35.85 -8.70 2.26
C GLY A 57 36.81 -7.99 1.30
N LEU A 58 37.72 -8.74 0.65
CA LEU A 58 38.62 -8.20 -0.38
C LEU A 58 37.84 -7.79 -1.64
N LEU A 59 36.90 -8.62 -2.11
CA LEU A 59 36.05 -8.27 -3.26
C LEU A 59 35.19 -7.04 -2.98
N THR A 60 34.59 -6.93 -1.79
CA THR A 60 33.77 -5.78 -1.40
C THR A 60 34.60 -4.51 -1.28
N ARG A 61 35.84 -4.58 -0.75
CA ARG A 61 36.77 -3.45 -0.75
C ARG A 61 37.17 -3.03 -2.15
N ASN A 62 37.55 -3.97 -3.01
CA ASN A 62 37.90 -3.66 -4.40
C ASN A 62 36.73 -3.02 -5.16
N LEU A 63 35.50 -3.52 -4.97
CA LEU A 63 34.30 -2.91 -5.52
C LEU A 63 34.08 -1.49 -4.99
N HIS A 64 34.19 -1.30 -3.66
CA HIS A 64 34.03 0.01 -3.04
C HIS A 64 35.08 1.02 -3.51
N ASP A 65 36.35 0.62 -3.56
CA ASP A 65 37.46 1.45 -4.02
C ASP A 65 37.30 1.80 -5.51
N SER A 66 36.83 0.84 -6.34
CA SER A 66 36.54 1.08 -7.76
C SER A 66 35.37 2.05 -7.96
N LEU A 67 34.28 1.91 -7.18
CA LEU A 67 33.14 2.84 -7.20
C LEU A 67 33.55 4.25 -6.78
N ARG A 68 34.45 4.35 -5.79
CA ARG A 68 34.99 5.61 -5.29
C ARG A 68 35.95 6.27 -6.28
N GLU A 69 36.84 5.51 -6.91
CA GLU A 69 37.80 6.02 -7.90
C GLU A 69 37.10 6.54 -9.17
N LEU A 70 35.94 5.96 -9.51
CA LEU A 70 35.07 6.41 -10.59
C LEU A 70 34.11 7.56 -10.18
N GLY A 71 34.10 7.98 -8.92
CA GLY A 71 33.26 9.07 -8.40
C GLY A 71 31.78 8.72 -8.23
N TYR A 72 31.42 7.42 -8.20
CA TYR A 72 30.04 6.95 -8.04
C TYR A 72 29.63 6.73 -6.58
N ASP A 73 30.56 6.76 -5.62
CA ASP A 73 30.29 6.61 -4.19
C ASP A 73 29.31 7.67 -3.67
N THR A 74 29.54 8.92 -4.06
CA THR A 74 28.73 10.08 -3.69
C THR A 74 27.33 9.98 -4.30
N ARG A 75 27.25 9.57 -5.58
CA ARG A 75 25.98 9.45 -6.31
C ARG A 75 25.12 8.30 -5.79
N LEU A 76 25.72 7.15 -5.47
CA LEU A 76 25.00 6.03 -4.84
C LEU A 76 24.43 6.42 -3.47
N GLN A 77 25.17 7.26 -2.73
CA GLN A 77 24.75 7.77 -1.43
C GLN A 77 23.61 8.79 -1.54
N GLU A 78 23.60 9.63 -2.58
CA GLU A 78 22.48 10.51 -2.94
C GLU A 78 21.22 9.71 -3.30
N ILE A 79 21.36 8.71 -4.17
CA ILE A 79 20.28 7.78 -4.56
C ILE A 79 19.68 7.08 -3.33
N ALA A 80 20.54 6.56 -2.45
CA ALA A 80 20.11 5.89 -1.23
C ALA A 80 19.35 6.84 -0.28
N ALA A 81 19.62 8.14 -0.32
CA ALA A 81 18.92 9.15 0.46
C ALA A 81 17.56 9.56 -0.16
N GLU A 82 17.41 9.47 -1.48
CA GLU A 82 16.19 9.83 -2.21
C GLU A 82 15.08 8.77 -2.10
N VAL A 83 15.42 7.49 -1.97
CA VAL A 83 14.43 6.39 -1.91
C VAL A 83 13.48 6.50 -0.71
N PRO A 84 13.94 6.75 0.54
CA PRO A 84 13.03 7.00 1.66
C PRO A 84 12.11 8.21 1.43
N GLU A 85 12.61 9.27 0.80
CA GLU A 85 11.80 10.46 0.48
C GLU A 85 10.69 10.12 -0.53
N ALA A 86 10.96 9.27 -1.52
CA ALA A 86 9.94 8.76 -2.45
C ALA A 86 8.87 7.94 -1.72
N GLN A 87 9.27 7.11 -0.76
CA GLN A 87 8.36 6.31 0.05
C GLN A 87 7.42 7.22 0.85
N ASP A 88 7.96 8.21 1.56
CA ASP A 88 7.17 9.17 2.33
C ASP A 88 6.15 9.92 1.44
N LYS A 89 6.57 10.32 0.24
CA LYS A 89 5.70 10.94 -0.76
C LYS A 89 4.58 10.01 -1.25
N LEU A 90 4.87 8.72 -1.47
CA LEU A 90 3.85 7.74 -1.85
C LEU A 90 2.86 7.48 -0.70
N THR A 91 3.35 7.38 0.53
CA THR A 91 2.50 7.27 1.72
C THR A 91 1.59 8.49 1.85
N TYR A 92 2.13 9.70 1.64
CA TYR A 92 1.34 10.92 1.62
C TYR A 92 0.22 10.88 0.57
N VAL A 93 0.52 10.40 -0.65
CA VAL A 93 -0.47 10.23 -1.72
C VAL A 93 -1.57 9.25 -1.31
N ALA A 94 -1.19 8.09 -0.73
CA ALA A 94 -2.15 7.10 -0.28
C ALA A 94 -3.11 7.67 0.79
N THR A 95 -2.56 8.33 1.82
CA THR A 95 -3.36 8.97 2.87
C THR A 95 -4.28 10.06 2.32
N LYS A 96 -3.81 10.88 1.37
CA LYS A 96 -4.64 11.93 0.76
C LYS A 96 -5.77 11.37 -0.10
N THR A 97 -5.51 10.29 -0.80
CA THR A 97 -6.51 9.58 -1.62
C THR A 97 -7.58 8.95 -0.73
N GLU A 98 -7.18 8.33 0.38
CA GLU A 98 -8.10 7.76 1.37
C GLU A 98 -9.01 8.83 1.98
N GLN A 99 -8.44 9.96 2.42
CA GLN A 99 -9.22 11.08 2.97
C GLN A 99 -10.25 11.64 1.98
N ALA A 100 -9.87 11.78 0.71
CA ALA A 100 -10.76 12.26 -0.33
C ALA A 100 -11.91 11.27 -0.60
N ALA A 101 -11.59 9.98 -0.69
CA ALA A 101 -12.58 8.94 -0.88
C ALA A 101 -13.56 8.88 0.30
N GLU A 102 -13.07 8.93 1.53
CA GLU A 102 -13.89 8.95 2.74
C GLU A 102 -14.82 10.17 2.77
N ARG A 103 -14.29 11.37 2.49
CA ARG A 103 -15.10 12.61 2.47
C ARG A 103 -16.19 12.56 1.40
N ALA A 104 -15.87 12.10 0.19
CA ALA A 104 -16.84 11.97 -0.89
C ALA A 104 -17.92 10.91 -0.60
N LEU A 105 -17.52 9.77 0.00
CA LEU A 105 -18.44 8.71 0.40
C LEU A 105 -19.41 9.21 1.47
N ASN A 106 -18.90 9.83 2.53
CA ASN A 106 -19.71 10.39 3.63
C ASN A 106 -20.73 11.43 3.11
N ALA A 107 -20.29 12.34 2.23
CA ALA A 107 -21.19 13.31 1.62
C ALA A 107 -22.28 12.63 0.77
N THR A 108 -21.94 11.57 0.04
CA THR A 108 -22.89 10.78 -0.74
C THR A 108 -23.89 10.05 0.16
N GLU A 109 -23.43 9.43 1.26
CA GLU A 109 -24.27 8.76 2.25
C GLU A 109 -25.30 9.71 2.89
N ILE A 110 -24.95 10.99 3.07
CA ILE A 110 -25.88 12.02 3.57
C ILE A 110 -26.84 12.49 2.46
N ALA A 111 -26.35 12.69 1.23
CA ALA A 111 -27.14 13.23 0.12
C ALA A 111 -28.23 12.26 -0.38
N MET A 112 -27.92 10.97 -0.49
CA MET A 112 -28.83 9.94 -1.01
C MET A 112 -30.19 9.90 -0.29
N PRO A 113 -30.28 9.78 1.05
CA PRO A 113 -31.56 9.71 1.75
C PRO A 113 -32.37 11.01 1.63
N ILE A 114 -31.72 12.16 1.44
CA ILE A 114 -32.40 13.44 1.21
C ILE A 114 -33.10 13.40 -0.15
N GLN A 115 -32.40 12.95 -1.19
CA GLN A 115 -32.95 12.81 -2.54
C GLN A 115 -34.07 11.77 -2.60
N GLU A 116 -33.88 10.62 -1.95
CA GLU A 116 -34.92 9.59 -1.86
C GLU A 116 -36.18 10.10 -1.16
N LYS A 117 -36.04 10.81 -0.04
CA LYS A 117 -37.17 11.42 0.68
C LYS A 117 -37.90 12.45 -0.18
N LEU A 118 -37.17 13.27 -0.93
CA LEU A 118 -37.76 14.28 -1.82
C LEU A 118 -38.58 13.60 -2.93
N ALA A 119 -38.01 12.58 -3.58
CA ALA A 119 -38.68 11.81 -4.62
C ALA A 119 -39.91 11.07 -4.11
N ASN A 120 -39.79 10.34 -3.00
CA ASN A 120 -40.88 9.54 -2.42
C ASN A 120 -42.06 10.42 -2.00
N ASN A 121 -41.81 11.59 -1.40
CA ASN A 121 -42.90 12.51 -1.03
C ASN A 121 -43.59 13.11 -2.27
N ALA A 122 -42.83 13.44 -3.31
CA ALA A 122 -43.39 13.95 -4.57
C ALA A 122 -44.28 12.90 -5.26
N ILE A 123 -43.81 11.66 -5.32
CA ILE A 123 -44.57 10.53 -5.89
C ILE A 123 -45.85 10.30 -5.08
N TYR A 124 -45.73 10.21 -3.75
CA TYR A 124 -46.85 10.02 -2.83
C TYR A 124 -47.94 11.09 -3.01
N LEU A 125 -47.55 12.37 -3.03
CA LEU A 125 -48.51 13.47 -3.23
C LEU A 125 -49.15 13.40 -4.61
N SER A 126 -48.37 13.11 -5.65
CA SER A 126 -48.87 12.97 -7.03
C SER A 126 -49.92 11.85 -7.14
N GLU A 127 -49.65 10.69 -6.55
CA GLU A 127 -50.60 9.57 -6.50
C GLU A 127 -51.87 9.93 -5.75
N LYS A 128 -51.75 10.58 -4.59
CA LYS A 128 -52.93 11.07 -3.86
C LYS A 128 -53.76 12.07 -4.64
N TRP A 129 -53.14 13.01 -5.34
CA TRP A 129 -53.86 13.96 -6.19
C TRP A 129 -54.62 13.24 -7.29
N LYS A 130 -53.98 12.30 -8.00
CA LYS A 130 -54.65 11.48 -9.03
C LYS A 130 -55.84 10.71 -8.46
N GLN A 131 -55.64 10.01 -7.35
CA GLN A 131 -56.69 9.24 -6.70
C GLN A 131 -57.86 10.11 -6.23
N ALA A 132 -57.56 11.28 -5.66
CA ALA A 132 -58.59 12.25 -5.24
C ALA A 132 -59.41 12.71 -6.45
N PHE A 133 -58.78 13.07 -7.58
CA PHE A 133 -59.49 13.49 -8.78
C PHE A 133 -60.35 12.39 -9.41
N GLU A 134 -59.89 11.13 -9.40
CA GLU A 134 -60.65 10.00 -9.91
C GLU A 134 -61.86 9.67 -9.02
N THR A 135 -61.66 9.65 -7.70
CA THR A 135 -62.69 9.19 -6.75
C THR A 135 -63.75 10.27 -6.47
N GLN A 136 -63.36 11.55 -6.52
CA GLN A 136 -64.22 12.70 -6.15
C GLN A 136 -64.97 13.30 -7.34
N GLN A 137 -64.97 12.65 -8.51
CA GLN A 137 -65.51 13.21 -9.75
C GLN A 137 -67.03 13.43 -9.73
N VAL A 138 -67.77 12.62 -8.96
CA VAL A 138 -69.24 12.66 -8.90
C VAL A 138 -69.76 13.44 -7.68
N ASN A 139 -69.02 13.44 -6.56
CA ASN A 139 -69.41 14.17 -5.34
C ASN A 139 -68.18 14.64 -4.56
N PRO A 140 -67.66 15.86 -4.81
CA PRO A 140 -66.39 16.30 -4.27
C PRO A 140 -66.43 16.65 -2.76
N ASP A 141 -65.68 15.90 -1.98
CA ASP A 141 -65.37 16.13 -0.58
C ASP A 141 -64.27 17.18 -0.46
N THR A 142 -64.68 18.37 0.00
CA THR A 142 -63.80 19.53 0.13
C THR A 142 -62.74 19.32 1.22
N GLU A 143 -62.97 18.49 2.23
CA GLU A 143 -62.00 18.28 3.32
C GLU A 143 -60.79 17.46 2.88
N ILE A 144 -60.98 16.49 1.97
CA ILE A 144 -59.89 15.72 1.37
C ILE A 144 -58.97 16.65 0.57
N PHE A 145 -59.54 17.53 -0.25
CA PHE A 145 -58.74 18.49 -1.04
C PHE A 145 -58.01 19.51 -0.16
N LYS A 146 -58.64 20.02 0.90
CA LYS A 146 -57.97 20.91 1.86
C LYS A 146 -56.78 20.22 2.53
N THR A 147 -56.96 18.97 2.97
CA THR A 147 -55.89 18.19 3.59
C THR A 147 -54.73 18.02 2.62
N LEU A 148 -55.02 17.66 1.36
CA LEU A 148 -54.01 17.44 0.34
C LEU A 148 -53.29 18.73 -0.07
N LEU A 149 -53.98 19.88 -0.07
CA LEU A 149 -53.39 21.20 -0.26
C LEU A 149 -52.39 21.52 0.87
N ILE A 150 -52.77 21.26 2.13
CA ILE A 150 -51.89 21.48 3.28
C ILE A 150 -50.66 20.56 3.21
N GLU A 151 -50.84 19.26 2.93
CA GLU A 151 -49.73 18.30 2.76
C GLU A 151 -48.78 18.75 1.63
N THR A 152 -49.33 19.27 0.53
CA THR A 152 -48.55 19.77 -0.62
C THR A 152 -47.75 21.02 -0.26
N LEU A 153 -48.38 22.00 0.41
CA LEU A 153 -47.68 23.22 0.85
C LEU A 153 -46.56 22.90 1.84
N GLN A 154 -46.80 22.00 2.79
CA GLN A 154 -45.77 21.55 3.74
C GLN A 154 -44.61 20.83 3.05
N TYR A 155 -44.87 20.08 1.98
CA TYR A 155 -43.82 19.49 1.16
C TYR A 155 -43.02 20.58 0.45
N LEU A 156 -43.70 21.52 -0.22
CA LEU A 156 -43.05 22.63 -0.93
C LEU A 156 -42.19 23.50 -0.02
N ASP A 157 -42.64 23.77 1.21
CA ASP A 157 -41.86 24.52 2.22
C ASP A 157 -40.55 23.81 2.60
N LYS A 158 -40.50 22.47 2.53
CA LYS A 158 -39.32 21.65 2.87
C LYS A 158 -38.36 21.47 1.69
N VAL A 159 -38.80 21.67 0.45
CA VAL A 159 -37.98 21.48 -0.76
C VAL A 159 -36.71 22.34 -0.75
N PRO A 160 -36.76 23.66 -0.44
CA PRO A 160 -35.56 24.50 -0.42
C PRO A 160 -34.52 24.02 0.60
N GLU A 161 -34.96 23.62 1.79
CA GLU A 161 -34.08 23.10 2.85
C GLU A 161 -33.37 21.83 2.38
N GLN A 162 -34.11 20.85 1.86
CA GLN A 162 -33.56 19.57 1.40
C GLN A 162 -32.64 19.73 0.18
N THR A 163 -33.01 20.62 -0.75
CA THR A 163 -32.20 20.91 -1.94
C THR A 163 -30.89 21.59 -1.54
N ASN A 164 -30.94 22.56 -0.63
CA ASN A 164 -29.73 23.21 -0.11
C ASN A 164 -28.84 22.24 0.67
N ALA A 165 -29.44 21.34 1.45
CA ALA A 165 -28.69 20.31 2.17
C ALA A 165 -27.98 19.36 1.21
N THR A 166 -28.63 18.93 0.12
CA THR A 166 -27.99 18.13 -0.93
C THR A 166 -26.89 18.92 -1.63
N ASN A 167 -27.15 20.18 -2.00
CA ASN A 167 -26.16 21.01 -2.68
C ASN A 167 -24.90 21.21 -1.82
N THR A 168 -25.06 21.33 -0.50
CA THR A 168 -23.94 21.37 0.44
C THR A 168 -23.09 20.10 0.36
N GLN A 169 -23.72 18.92 0.30
CA GLN A 169 -22.98 17.66 0.13
C GLN A 169 -22.29 17.55 -1.23
N LEU A 170 -22.91 18.05 -2.31
CA LEU A 170 -22.27 18.10 -3.63
C LEU A 170 -21.03 19.00 -3.63
N LEU A 171 -21.07 20.12 -2.90
CA LEU A 171 -19.90 20.99 -2.70
C LEU A 171 -18.82 20.30 -1.87
N GLU A 172 -19.19 19.51 -0.86
CA GLU A 172 -18.24 18.69 -0.10
C GLU A 172 -17.54 17.65 -0.98
N ILE A 173 -18.26 16.97 -1.87
CA ILE A 173 -17.69 16.04 -2.86
C ILE A 173 -16.73 16.77 -3.80
N MET A 174 -17.11 17.95 -4.28
CA MET A 174 -16.26 18.76 -5.17
C MET A 174 -14.98 19.22 -4.46
N MET A 175 -15.09 19.68 -3.21
CA MET A 175 -13.93 20.08 -2.42
C MET A 175 -13.02 18.90 -2.11
N ALA A 176 -13.59 17.71 -1.87
CA ALA A 176 -12.81 16.50 -1.64
C ALA A 176 -11.92 16.11 -2.84
N GLN A 177 -12.11 16.70 -4.03
CA GLN A 177 -11.28 16.46 -5.22
C GLN A 177 -9.95 17.24 -5.21
N ASP A 178 -9.75 18.20 -4.30
CA ASP A 178 -8.53 18.99 -4.17
C ASP A 178 -7.26 18.14 -3.97
N PHE A 179 -7.39 16.92 -3.46
CA PHE A 179 -6.31 15.96 -3.35
C PHE A 179 -5.67 15.63 -4.70
N GLN A 180 -6.41 15.69 -5.81
CA GLN A 180 -5.93 15.29 -7.12
C GLN A 180 -4.76 16.17 -7.58
N ASP A 181 -4.85 17.50 -7.39
CA ASP A 181 -3.77 18.41 -7.77
C ASP A 181 -2.52 18.14 -6.93
N LEU A 182 -2.71 18.03 -5.62
CA LEU A 182 -1.61 17.87 -4.67
C LEU A 182 -0.91 16.51 -4.83
N THR A 183 -1.69 15.43 -4.99
CA THR A 183 -1.15 14.10 -5.25
C THR A 183 -0.54 13.98 -6.65
N GLY A 184 -1.12 14.62 -7.66
CA GLY A 184 -0.58 14.66 -9.02
C GLY A 184 0.80 15.32 -9.07
N GLN A 185 0.99 16.43 -8.35
CA GLN A 185 2.31 17.08 -8.23
C GLN A 185 3.33 16.18 -7.52
N VAL A 186 2.92 15.46 -6.48
CA VAL A 186 3.79 14.54 -5.73
C VAL A 186 4.19 13.34 -6.58
N ILE A 187 3.23 12.70 -7.27
CA ILE A 187 3.48 11.61 -8.22
C ILE A 187 4.46 12.07 -9.29
N LYS A 188 4.24 13.25 -9.89
CA LYS A 188 5.16 13.81 -10.89
C LYS A 188 6.58 13.92 -10.35
N LYS A 189 6.78 14.40 -9.11
CA LYS A 189 8.12 14.47 -8.50
C LYS A 189 8.74 13.09 -8.30
N ILE A 190 7.97 12.11 -7.81
CA ILE A 190 8.44 10.73 -7.67
C ILE A 190 8.83 10.16 -9.04
N THR A 191 8.04 10.39 -10.09
CA THR A 191 8.36 9.94 -11.44
C THR A 191 9.70 10.50 -11.93
N HIS A 192 9.95 11.80 -11.73
CA HIS A 192 11.24 12.40 -12.13
C HIS A 192 12.40 11.83 -11.31
N MET A 193 12.19 11.58 -10.01
CA MET A 193 13.19 10.96 -9.15
C MET A 193 13.52 9.54 -9.65
N VAL A 194 12.51 8.70 -9.87
CA VAL A 194 12.69 7.33 -10.41
C VAL A 194 13.39 7.34 -11.77
N GLN A 195 13.04 8.25 -12.68
CA GLN A 195 13.72 8.39 -13.98
C GLN A 195 15.19 8.78 -13.82
N SER A 196 15.50 9.62 -12.84
CA SER A 196 16.88 10.03 -12.55
C SER A 196 17.66 8.86 -11.95
N LEU A 197 17.07 8.14 -11.00
CA LEU A 197 17.63 6.90 -10.44
C LEU A 197 17.90 5.84 -11.52
N GLU A 198 16.95 5.62 -12.43
CA GLU A 198 17.08 4.68 -13.52
C GLU A 198 18.26 5.04 -14.43
N LYS A 199 18.36 6.31 -14.84
CA LYS A 199 19.47 6.80 -15.66
C LYS A 199 20.81 6.59 -14.97
N ASP A 200 20.89 6.90 -13.68
CA ASP A 200 22.13 6.79 -12.91
C ASP A 200 22.59 5.35 -12.74
N LEU A 201 21.65 4.42 -12.55
CA LEU A 201 21.95 2.99 -12.53
C LEU A 201 22.39 2.48 -13.91
N ILE A 202 21.76 2.93 -15.00
CA ILE A 202 22.18 2.59 -16.37
C ILE A 202 23.59 3.11 -16.65
N ASP A 203 23.88 4.36 -16.30
CA ASP A 203 25.21 4.96 -16.50
C ASP A 203 26.28 4.21 -15.70
N LEU A 204 25.97 3.80 -14.46
CA LEU A 204 26.85 2.96 -13.64
C LEU A 204 27.08 1.59 -14.28
N LEU A 205 26.03 0.93 -14.76
CA LEU A 205 26.14 -0.36 -15.44
C LEU A 205 26.94 -0.27 -16.73
N LEU A 206 26.74 0.78 -17.54
CA LEU A 206 27.51 1.01 -18.77
C LEU A 206 28.98 1.30 -18.49
N ALA A 207 29.28 2.05 -17.43
CA ALA A 207 30.66 2.33 -17.01
C ALA A 207 31.40 1.06 -16.52
N ASN A 208 30.66 0.10 -15.96
CA ASN A 208 31.21 -1.15 -15.42
C ASN A 208 31.00 -2.37 -16.34
N ALA A 209 30.34 -2.21 -17.48
CA ALA A 209 30.15 -3.28 -18.45
C ALA A 209 31.48 -3.56 -19.16
N PRO A 210 32.01 -4.80 -19.13
CA PRO A 210 33.12 -5.14 -20.00
C PRO A 210 32.67 -4.94 -21.44
N VAL A 211 33.50 -4.29 -22.27
CA VAL A 211 33.25 -4.09 -23.71
C VAL A 211 33.24 -5.46 -24.41
N LYS A 212 32.15 -6.20 -24.27
CA LYS A 212 31.79 -7.33 -25.10
C LYS A 212 30.48 -6.96 -25.76
N LYS A 213 30.60 -6.41 -26.97
CA LYS A 213 29.52 -6.44 -27.96
C LYS A 213 29.07 -7.89 -28.09
N ASN A 214 27.95 -8.23 -27.49
CA ASN A 214 27.16 -9.39 -27.85
C ASN A 214 25.71 -8.91 -27.95
N HIS A 215 25.25 -8.84 -29.20
CA HIS A 215 23.84 -8.76 -29.54
C HIS A 215 23.13 -10.02 -29.03
N ALA A 216 21.95 -9.89 -28.43
CA ALA A 216 20.81 -10.80 -28.61
C ALA A 216 19.61 -10.37 -27.75
N ASP A 217 18.50 -10.19 -28.46
CA ASP A 217 17.12 -10.56 -28.12
C ASP A 217 16.31 -9.70 -27.13
N ASP A 218 15.57 -8.81 -27.77
CA ASP A 218 14.31 -8.20 -27.38
C ASP A 218 13.24 -9.28 -27.09
N GLU A 219 13.21 -9.80 -25.86
CA GLU A 219 12.08 -10.58 -25.34
C GLU A 219 11.82 -10.20 -23.88
N GLY A 220 11.46 -8.92 -23.67
CA GLY A 220 11.04 -8.38 -22.38
C GLY A 220 9.52 -8.30 -22.29
N LEU A 221 8.92 -9.30 -21.66
CA LEU A 221 7.53 -9.36 -21.20
C LEU A 221 7.14 -8.11 -20.38
N MET A 222 6.67 -7.05 -21.03
CA MET A 222 6.05 -5.90 -20.38
C MET A 222 4.53 -6.08 -20.40
N ASN A 223 4.03 -6.91 -19.47
CA ASN A 223 2.61 -6.98 -19.14
C ASN A 223 2.24 -5.78 -18.26
N GLY A 224 1.91 -4.66 -18.90
CA GLY A 224 1.23 -3.52 -18.32
C GLY A 224 0.29 -2.91 -19.36
N PRO A 225 -0.80 -2.24 -18.96
CA PRO A 225 -1.74 -1.64 -19.90
C PRO A 225 -1.00 -0.66 -20.83
N VAL A 226 -1.17 -0.84 -22.14
CA VAL A 226 -0.43 -0.13 -23.19
C VAL A 226 -0.80 1.35 -23.16
N THR A 227 0.15 2.21 -22.79
CA THR A 227 -0.05 3.66 -22.71
C THR A 227 0.56 4.43 -23.88
N ASN A 228 1.20 3.74 -24.85
CA ASN A 228 1.79 4.43 -26.00
C ASN A 228 1.76 3.59 -27.30
N PRO A 229 0.71 3.74 -28.14
CA PRO A 229 0.54 2.92 -29.35
C PRO A 229 1.49 3.27 -30.49
N GLU A 230 2.15 4.43 -30.48
CA GLU A 230 3.01 4.85 -31.60
C GLU A 230 4.46 4.34 -31.52
N LYS A 231 4.88 3.73 -30.40
CA LYS A 231 6.27 3.30 -30.18
C LYS A 231 6.51 1.79 -30.23
N ARG A 232 5.49 0.98 -30.52
CA ARG A 232 5.62 -0.47 -30.74
C ARG A 232 4.88 -0.87 -32.00
N ASN A 233 5.59 -1.47 -32.96
CA ASN A 233 4.99 -2.14 -34.14
C ASN A 233 4.23 -3.44 -33.78
N ASP A 234 4.14 -3.74 -32.49
CA ASP A 234 3.63 -5.00 -31.94
C ASP A 234 2.30 -4.82 -31.19
N VAL A 235 1.60 -3.72 -31.50
CA VAL A 235 0.25 -3.48 -30.97
C VAL A 235 -0.76 -3.98 -32.00
N VAL A 236 -1.34 -5.14 -31.69
CA VAL A 236 -2.53 -5.67 -32.38
C VAL A 236 -3.70 -4.74 -32.04
N CYS A 237 -4.01 -3.81 -32.93
CA CYS A 237 -5.11 -2.85 -32.76
C CYS A 237 -6.41 -3.23 -33.48
N ASN A 238 -6.44 -4.30 -34.27
CA ASN A 238 -7.63 -4.66 -35.05
C ASN A 238 -8.12 -6.08 -34.78
N GLN A 239 -9.43 -6.18 -34.54
CA GLN A 239 -10.20 -7.40 -34.30
C GLN A 239 -10.01 -8.46 -35.40
N ASP A 240 -9.75 -8.05 -36.64
CA ASP A 240 -9.52 -8.95 -37.77
C ASP A 240 -8.24 -9.81 -37.61
N GLN A 241 -7.22 -9.30 -36.92
CA GLN A 241 -5.98 -10.06 -36.67
C GLN A 241 -6.10 -11.01 -35.46
N VAL A 242 -7.07 -10.77 -34.59
CA VAL A 242 -7.41 -11.69 -33.49
C VAL A 242 -8.07 -12.94 -34.06
N ASP A 243 -8.96 -12.79 -35.03
CA ASP A 243 -9.61 -13.91 -35.71
C ASP A 243 -8.62 -14.73 -36.54
N ASP A 244 -7.65 -14.09 -37.21
CA ASP A 244 -6.57 -14.78 -37.92
C ASP A 244 -5.66 -15.59 -36.97
N PHE A 245 -5.38 -15.07 -35.77
CA PHE A 245 -4.58 -15.78 -34.77
C PHE A 245 -5.35 -16.98 -34.19
N LEU A 246 -6.65 -16.85 -33.94
CA LEU A 246 -7.52 -17.94 -33.48
C LEU A 246 -7.67 -19.04 -34.53
N ALA A 247 -7.82 -18.66 -35.82
CA ALA A 247 -7.84 -19.60 -36.94
C ALA A 247 -6.51 -20.38 -37.08
N SER A 248 -5.37 -19.74 -36.78
CA SER A 248 -4.06 -20.41 -36.81
C SER A 248 -3.85 -21.43 -35.67
N LEU A 249 -4.59 -21.28 -34.56
CA LEU A 249 -4.58 -22.17 -33.41
C LEU A 249 -5.63 -23.30 -33.50
N GLY A 250 -6.44 -23.31 -34.56
CA GLY A 250 -7.38 -24.40 -34.86
C GLY A 250 -8.72 -24.32 -34.12
N PHE A 251 -9.14 -23.12 -33.71
CA PHE A 251 -10.52 -22.84 -33.26
C PHE A 251 -11.31 -22.10 -34.34
#